data_AF-A0A661N9B6-F1
#
_entry.id   AF-A0A661N9B6-F1
#
_cell.length_a   1.000
_cell.length_b   1.000
_cell.length_c   1.000
_cell.angle_alpha   90.00
_cell.angle_beta   90.00
_cell.angle_gamma   90.00
#
_symmetry.space_group_name_H-M   'P 1'
#
loop_
_entity.id
_entity.type
_entity.pdbx_description
1 polymer ?
#
loop_
_entity_poly.entity_id
_entity_poly.type
_entity_poly.pdbx_seq_one_letter_code
_entity_poly.pdbx_strand_id
1 'polypeptide(L)'
;GVDADALISCFARYMEAGGHTVTRALFEANLHDKAGRPDFRGDMAPLLRPGLTWNFDDALRTVLDELIARLPGDPWKGDGQ
;
A
#
# COMPACT_ATOMS: atom_id res chain seq x y z
N GLY A 1 16.42 7.51 0.23
CA GLY A 1 15.14 6.80 0.26
C GLY A 1 14.04 7.74 -0.21
N VAL A 2 12.83 7.23 -0.42
CA VAL A 2 11.64 8.08 -0.64
C VAL A 2 11.28 8.74 0.70
N ASP A 3 10.91 10.02 0.67
CA ASP A 3 10.35 10.71 1.83
C ASP A 3 8.87 10.30 1.96
N ALA A 4 8.59 9.41 2.92
CA ALA A 4 7.26 8.87 3.13
C ALA A 4 6.26 9.94 3.58
N ASP A 5 6.69 10.92 4.37
CA ASP A 5 5.79 11.94 4.90
C ASP A 5 5.42 12.95 3.80
N ALA A 6 6.37 13.29 2.93
CA ALA A 6 6.10 14.08 1.73
C ALA A 6 5.16 13.34 0.76
N LEU A 7 5.36 12.03 0.58
CA LEU A 7 4.50 11.20 -0.28
C LEU A 7 3.07 11.14 0.26
N ILE A 8 2.89 10.89 1.55
CA ILE A 8 1.56 10.84 2.18
C ILE A 8 0.87 12.21 2.13
N SER A 9 1.61 13.30 2.33
CA SER A 9 1.07 14.65 2.20
C SER A 9 0.60 14.95 0.76
N CYS A 10 1.38 14.57 -0.23
CA CYS A 10 1.00 14.69 -1.64
C CYS A 10 -0.22 13.82 -1.98
N PHE A 11 -0.26 12.58 -1.49
CA PHE A 11 -1.40 11.68 -1.68
C PHE A 11 -2.68 12.28 -1.07
N ALA A 12 -2.62 12.77 0.18
CA ALA A 12 -3.76 13.38 0.84
C ALA A 12 -4.33 14.56 0.03
N ARG A 13 -3.45 15.46 -0.45
CA ARG A 13 -3.85 16.59 -1.29
C ARG A 13 -4.46 16.15 -2.63
N TYR A 14 -3.93 15.10 -3.23
CA TYR A 14 -4.49 14.53 -4.46
C TYR A 14 -5.89 13.95 -4.25
N MET A 15 -6.10 13.21 -3.15
CA MET A 15 -7.40 12.65 -2.81
C MET A 15 -8.43 13.73 -2.49
N GLU A 16 -8.04 14.77 -1.76
CA GLU A 16 -8.88 15.94 -1.49
C GLU A 16 -9.31 16.64 -2.79
N ALA A 17 -8.36 16.89 -3.70
CA ALA A 17 -8.66 17.50 -5.00
C ALA A 17 -9.61 16.64 -5.85
N GLY A 18 -9.57 15.32 -5.71
CA GLY A 18 -10.48 14.37 -6.36
C GLY A 18 -11.81 14.14 -5.62
N GLY A 19 -12.01 14.73 -4.43
CA GLY A 19 -13.18 14.49 -3.60
C GLY A 19 -13.27 13.06 -3.04
N HIS A 20 -12.14 12.37 -2.93
CA HIS A 20 -12.06 11.01 -2.43
C HIS A 20 -11.58 10.99 -0.98
N THR A 21 -12.19 10.13 -0.17
CA THR A 21 -11.69 9.81 1.18
C THR A 21 -11.20 8.38 1.18
N VAL A 22 -9.91 8.19 1.48
CA VAL A 22 -9.33 6.87 1.67
C VAL A 22 -8.69 6.81 3.03
N THR A 23 -9.03 5.78 3.79
CA THR A 23 -8.53 5.56 5.14
C THR A 23 -7.45 4.48 5.13
N ARG A 24 -6.65 4.46 6.20
CA ARG A 24 -5.73 3.38 6.49
C ARG A 24 -6.40 2.00 6.39
N ALA A 25 -7.53 1.82 7.09
CA ALA A 25 -8.25 0.54 7.09
C ALA A 25 -8.67 0.06 5.68
N LEU A 26 -9.11 0.97 4.81
CA LEU A 26 -9.50 0.62 3.44
C LEU A 26 -8.31 0.11 2.63
N PHE A 27 -7.12 0.71 2.79
CA PHE A 27 -5.91 0.27 2.12
C PHE A 27 -5.41 -1.08 2.63
N GLU A 28 -5.37 -1.25 3.95
CA GLU A 28 -4.90 -2.49 4.58
C GLU A 28 -5.78 -3.68 4.16
N ALA A 29 -7.11 -3.53 4.21
CA ALA A 29 -8.05 -4.55 3.73
C ALA A 29 -7.84 -4.86 2.24
N ASN A 30 -7.74 -3.83 1.40
CA ASN A 30 -7.59 -4.02 -0.04
C ASN A 30 -6.27 -4.72 -0.41
N LEU A 31 -5.16 -4.38 0.27
CA LEU A 31 -3.89 -5.05 0.04
C LEU A 31 -3.88 -6.47 0.59
N HIS A 32 -4.55 -6.74 1.72
CA HIS A 32 -4.71 -8.09 2.22
C HIS A 32 -5.37 -9.00 1.16
N ASP A 33 -6.51 -8.56 0.63
CA ASP A 33 -7.23 -9.28 -0.42
C ASP A 33 -6.37 -9.48 -1.67
N LYS A 34 -5.70 -8.42 -2.13
CA LYS A 34 -4.86 -8.46 -3.33
C LYS A 34 -3.63 -9.34 -3.17
N ALA A 35 -2.98 -9.30 -2.01
CA ALA A 35 -1.75 -10.06 -1.75
C ALA A 35 -1.98 -11.57 -1.81
N GLY A 36 -3.19 -12.04 -1.50
CA GLY A 36 -3.60 -13.43 -1.64
C GLY A 36 -3.82 -13.89 -3.09
N ARG A 37 -3.91 -12.96 -4.05
CA ARG A 37 -4.21 -13.30 -5.45
C ARG A 37 -2.94 -13.50 -6.29
N PRO A 38 -2.78 -14.65 -6.98
CA PRO A 38 -1.59 -14.92 -7.79
C PRO A 38 -1.35 -13.95 -8.94
N ASP A 39 -2.42 -13.42 -9.54
CA ASP A 39 -2.36 -12.45 -10.64
C ASP A 39 -1.71 -11.13 -10.18
N PHE A 40 -2.19 -10.58 -9.06
CA PHE A 40 -1.62 -9.36 -8.49
C PHE A 40 -0.14 -9.51 -8.14
N ARG A 41 0.27 -10.67 -7.59
CA ARG A 41 1.69 -10.95 -7.30
C ARG A 41 2.53 -11.02 -8.58
N GLY A 42 2.00 -11.70 -9.61
CA GLY A 42 2.65 -11.82 -10.92
C GLY A 42 2.83 -10.48 -11.62
N ASP A 43 1.85 -9.59 -11.51
CA ASP A 43 1.85 -8.27 -12.15
C ASP A 43 2.91 -7.31 -11.59
N MET A 44 3.41 -7.54 -10.38
CA MET A 44 4.42 -6.65 -9.79
C MET A 44 5.81 -6.85 -10.40
N ALA A 45 6.19 -8.08 -10.77
CA ALA A 45 7.54 -8.37 -11.25
C ALA A 45 7.92 -7.59 -12.54
N PRO A 46 7.04 -7.47 -13.55
CA PRO A 46 7.31 -6.66 -14.76
C PRO A 46 7.44 -5.16 -14.51
N LEU A 47 6.92 -4.62 -13.40
CA LEU A 47 6.99 -3.19 -13.06
C LEU A 47 8.35 -2.78 -12.46
N LEU A 48 9.16 -3.76 -12.09
CA LEU A 48 10.46 -3.54 -11.47
C LEU A 48 11.57 -3.44 -12.51
N ARG A 49 12.66 -2.78 -12.13
CA ARG A 49 13.83 -2.67 -12.99
C ARG A 49 14.42 -4.07 -13.21
N PRO A 50 14.85 -4.41 -14.45
CA PRO A 50 15.50 -5.68 -14.72
C PRO A 50 16.73 -5.90 -13.82
N GLY A 51 16.93 -7.14 -13.37
CA GLY A 51 18.06 -7.52 -12.52
C GLY A 51 17.91 -7.15 -11.05
N LEU A 52 16.80 -6.52 -10.64
CA LEU A 52 16.50 -6.28 -9.24
C LEU A 52 16.16 -7.62 -8.55
N THR A 53 16.94 -7.99 -7.55
CA THR A 53 16.54 -9.06 -6.62
C THR A 53 15.53 -8.50 -5.65
N TRP A 54 14.34 -9.10 -5.58
CA TRP A 54 13.28 -8.65 -4.70
C TRP A 54 12.44 -9.83 -4.21
N ASN A 55 11.76 -9.62 -3.09
CA ASN A 55 10.78 -10.55 -2.53
C ASN A 55 9.46 -9.78 -2.35
N PHE A 56 8.36 -10.35 -2.84
CA PHE A 56 7.06 -9.70 -2.78
C PHE A 56 6.61 -9.48 -1.33
N ASP A 57 6.78 -10.47 -0.45
CA ASP A 57 6.28 -10.40 0.93
C ASP A 57 7.08 -9.39 1.76
N ASP A 58 8.40 -9.31 1.55
CA ASP A 58 9.23 -8.28 2.17
C ASP A 58 8.83 -6.88 1.68
N ALA A 59 8.61 -6.71 0.37
CA ALA A 59 8.19 -5.44 -0.20
C ALA A 59 6.79 -5.03 0.28
N LEU A 60 5.85 -5.97 0.37
CA LEU A 60 4.51 -5.74 0.90
C LEU A 60 4.57 -5.27 2.36
N ARG A 61 5.38 -5.94 3.19
CA ARG A 61 5.58 -5.53 4.58
C ARG A 61 6.15 -4.11 4.67
N THR A 62 7.16 -3.78 3.87
CA THR A 62 7.70 -2.41 3.80
C THR A 62 6.62 -1.39 3.43
N VAL A 63 5.77 -1.66 2.44
CA VAL A 63 4.68 -0.73 2.09
C VAL A 63 3.65 -0.60 3.20
N LEU A 64 3.29 -1.69 3.88
CA LEU A 64 2.36 -1.65 5.01
C LEU A 64 2.92 -0.84 6.18
N ASP A 65 4.14 -1.15 6.60
CA ASP A 65 4.76 -0.60 7.81
C ASP A 65 5.28 0.83 7.60
N GLU A 66 5.81 1.13 6.41
CA GLU A 66 6.46 2.42 6.13
C GLU A 66 5.59 3.41 5.34
N LEU A 67 4.47 2.99 4.75
CA LEU A 67 3.62 3.90 3.97
C LEU A 67 2.20 3.91 4.50
N ILE A 68 1.54 2.76 4.51
CA ILE A 68 0.11 2.69 4.83
C ILE A 68 -0.15 2.96 6.31
N ALA A 69 0.76 2.58 7.20
CA ALA A 69 0.67 2.91 8.62
C ALA A 69 0.62 4.42 8.92
N ARG A 70 1.08 5.27 7.99
CA ARG A 70 1.04 6.74 8.09
C ARG A 70 -0.27 7.36 7.58
N LEU A 71 -1.13 6.58 6.92
CA LEU A 71 -2.43 7.09 6.46
C LEU A 71 -3.35 7.40 7.66
N PRO A 72 -4.26 8.38 7.53
CA PRO A 72 -5.17 8.73 8.60
C PRO A 72 -6.23 7.64 8.84
N GLY A 73 -6.72 7.59 10.07
CA GLY A 73 -7.77 6.69 10.52
C GLY A 73 -7.25 5.46 11.26
N ASP A 74 -8.18 4.71 11.84
CA ASP A 74 -7.88 3.49 12.57
C ASP A 74 -7.36 2.38 11.62
N PRO A 75 -6.53 1.45 12.13
CA PRO A 75 -6.13 0.28 11.37
C PRO A 75 -7.31 -0.64 11.07
N TRP A 76 -7.18 -1.43 10.00
CA TRP A 76 -8.09 -2.50 9.67
C TRP A 76 -8.06 -3.59 10.74
N LYS A 77 -9.23 -4.18 11.01
CA LYS A 77 -9.43 -5.16 12.09
C LYS A 77 -9.32 -6.62 11.61
N GLY A 78 -8.91 -6.84 10.36
CA GLY A 78 -8.99 -8.15 9.71
C GLY A 78 -10.40 -8.50 9.25
N ASP A 79 -10.57 -9.68 8.66
CA ASP A 79 -11.84 -10.19 8.12
C ASP A 79 -12.93 -10.47 9.17
N GLY A 80 -12.65 -10.18 10.44
CA GLY A 80 -13.47 -10.57 11.57
C GLY A 80 -13.22 -12.04 11.96
N GLN A 81 -13.15 -12.28 13.26
CA GLN A 81 -13.41 -13.60 13.85
C GLN A 81 -14.82 -13.60 14.42
#